data_AF-D7KFX2-F1
#
_entry.id   AF-D7KFX2-F1
#
_cell.length_a   1.000
_cell.length_b   1.000
_cell.length_c   1.000
_cell.angle_alpha   90.00
_cell.angle_beta   90.00
_cell.angle_gamma   90.00
#
_symmetry.space_group_name_H-M   'P 1'
#
loop_
_entity.id
_entity.type
_entity.pdbx_description
1 polymer ?
#
loop_
_entity_poly.entity_id
_entity_poly.type
_entity_poly.pdbx_seq_one_letter_code
_entity_poly.pdbx_strand_id
1 'polypeptide(L)'
;MTNQLQEPLTNYPKPVLSKEEEQVDEEMMSLQALRITNISLAFPMVFKAALELGVLDTMAAAGNNTWQRRIAFALPIKSTNPEGPVLLDRMLRFLVSQPLHLEVSYERPMGYMQLNRPVCTFFLKRGNESGSLMFLFKLHQSQVFLKTWYDAIQEEKDAFSCAHGMRVFEYIGLDEQFAGMFNHAISLQRGFKDVNTLVDIGGGLGPILRVDLRD
;
A
#
# COMPACT_ATOMS: atom_id res chain seq x y z
N MET A 1 -60.19 12.70 -6.70
CA MET A 1 -58.74 12.91 -6.89
C MET A 1 -58.19 13.22 -5.51
N THR A 2 -57.39 12.41 -4.82
CA THR A 2 -56.63 11.20 -5.14
C THR A 2 -56.31 10.53 -3.79
N ASN A 3 -56.36 9.21 -3.76
CA ASN A 3 -56.26 8.38 -2.55
C ASN A 3 -54.88 8.47 -1.89
N GLN A 4 -54.84 8.67 -0.58
CA GLN A 4 -53.69 8.38 0.28
C GLN A 4 -53.80 6.92 0.71
N LEU A 5 -53.17 6.01 -0.03
CA LEU A 5 -52.94 4.64 0.42
C LEU A 5 -51.71 4.65 1.34
N GLN A 6 -51.94 4.62 2.66
CA GLN A 6 -50.93 4.17 3.61
C GLN A 6 -50.77 2.66 3.40
N GLU A 7 -49.63 2.24 2.84
CA GLU A 7 -49.25 0.83 2.81
C GLU A 7 -48.99 0.34 4.26
N PRO A 8 -49.42 -0.88 4.63
CA PRO A 8 -49.08 -1.45 5.92
C PRO A 8 -47.60 -1.85 5.92
N LEU A 9 -46.85 -1.38 6.92
CA LEU A 9 -45.53 -1.89 7.27
C LEU A 9 -45.65 -3.41 7.46
N THR A 10 -45.19 -4.18 6.48
CA THR A 10 -45.03 -5.62 6.58
C THR A 10 -43.99 -5.91 7.65
N ASN A 11 -44.47 -6.31 8.83
CA ASN A 11 -43.64 -6.79 9.91
C ASN A 11 -43.14 -8.18 9.52
N TYR A 12 -42.05 -8.25 8.75
CA TYR A 12 -41.38 -9.51 8.47
C TYR A 12 -40.81 -10.04 9.79
N PRO A 13 -41.14 -11.28 10.21
CA PRO A 13 -40.49 -11.88 11.35
C PRO A 13 -39.01 -12.02 11.04
N LYS A 14 -38.15 -11.39 11.84
CA LYS A 14 -36.71 -11.71 11.84
C LYS A 14 -36.58 -13.22 12.11
N PRO A 15 -35.87 -13.99 11.27
CA PRO A 15 -35.63 -15.39 11.57
C PRO A 15 -34.92 -15.48 12.92
N VAL A 16 -35.55 -16.16 13.88
CA VAL A 16 -34.94 -16.45 15.18
C VAL A 16 -33.87 -17.51 14.90
N LEU A 17 -32.61 -17.07 14.86
CA LEU A 17 -31.46 -17.96 14.73
C LEU A 17 -31.37 -18.84 15.97
N SER A 18 -30.95 -20.10 15.79
CA SER A 18 -30.63 -20.96 16.92
C SER A 18 -29.39 -20.42 17.65
N LYS A 19 -29.25 -20.71 18.96
CA LYS A 19 -28.11 -20.24 19.77
C LYS A 19 -26.75 -20.64 19.18
N GLU A 20 -26.70 -21.77 18.48
CA GLU A 20 -25.51 -22.26 17.79
C GLU A 20 -25.22 -21.44 16.52
N GLU A 21 -26.24 -21.06 15.75
CA GLU A 21 -26.10 -20.18 14.58
C GLU A 21 -25.73 -18.74 14.98
N GLU A 22 -26.28 -18.20 16.08
CA GLU A 22 -25.87 -16.89 16.62
C GLU A 22 -24.41 -16.90 17.07
N GLN A 23 -23.95 -18.00 17.69
CA GLN A 23 -22.56 -18.14 18.12
C GLN A 23 -21.58 -18.27 16.95
N VAL A 24 -21.96 -19.00 15.88
CA VAL A 24 -21.15 -19.10 14.64
C VAL A 24 -21.09 -17.75 13.91
N ASP A 25 -22.19 -16.99 13.90
CA ASP A 25 -22.22 -15.65 13.31
C ASP A 25 -21.34 -14.68 14.11
N GLU A 26 -21.40 -14.70 15.44
CA GLU A 26 -20.53 -13.87 16.29
C GLU A 26 -19.05 -14.21 16.11
N GLU A 27 -18.68 -15.50 16.01
CA GLU A 27 -17.31 -15.92 15.73
C GLU A 27 -16.85 -15.42 14.34
N MET A 28 -17.69 -15.53 13.31
CA MET A 28 -17.39 -15.02 11.97
C MET A 28 -17.20 -13.49 11.96
N MET A 29 -18.06 -12.76 12.66
CA MET A 29 -17.96 -11.30 12.81
C MET A 29 -16.68 -10.90 13.58
N SER A 30 -16.31 -11.66 14.62
CA SER A 30 -15.07 -11.45 15.36
C SER A 30 -13.82 -11.66 14.48
N LEU A 31 -13.83 -12.69 13.63
CA LEU A 31 -12.75 -12.98 12.68
C LEU A 31 -12.68 -11.89 11.60
N GLN A 32 -13.82 -11.38 11.14
CA GLN A 32 -13.88 -10.26 10.22
C GLN A 32 -13.28 -8.99 10.85
N ALA A 33 -13.63 -8.67 12.10
CA ALA A 33 -13.07 -7.53 12.83
C ALA A 33 -11.56 -7.67 13.02
N LEU A 34 -11.07 -8.87 13.38
CA LEU A 34 -9.65 -9.15 13.49
C LEU A 34 -8.94 -8.99 12.14
N ARG A 35 -9.56 -9.47 11.05
CA ARG A 35 -9.02 -9.34 9.70
C ARG A 35 -8.93 -7.88 9.27
N ILE A 36 -9.98 -7.09 9.49
CA ILE A 36 -9.99 -5.65 9.19
C ILE A 36 -8.89 -4.94 9.99
N THR A 37 -8.76 -5.26 11.28
CA THR A 37 -7.74 -4.69 12.16
C THR A 37 -6.32 -4.98 11.65
N ASN A 38 -6.04 -6.25 11.32
CA ASN A 38 -4.73 -6.65 10.82
C ASN A 38 -4.42 -6.06 9.44
N ILE A 39 -5.39 -6.02 8.53
CA ILE A 39 -5.25 -5.43 7.19
C ILE A 39 -5.09 -3.90 7.26
N SER A 40 -5.72 -3.23 8.22
CA SER A 40 -5.68 -1.77 8.30
C SER A 40 -4.44 -1.26 9.02
N LEU A 41 -3.94 -1.99 10.02
CA LEU A 41 -2.84 -1.54 10.88
C LEU A 41 -1.51 -2.20 10.54
N ALA A 42 -1.46 -3.54 10.57
CA ALA A 42 -0.21 -4.27 10.43
C ALA A 42 0.24 -4.36 8.97
N PHE A 43 -0.69 -4.60 8.05
CA PHE A 43 -0.37 -4.75 6.64
C PHE A 43 0.36 -3.55 6.03
N PRO A 44 -0.13 -2.30 6.18
CA PRO A 44 0.52 -1.18 5.50
C PRO A 44 1.95 -0.95 6.01
N MET A 45 2.17 -1.14 7.30
CA MET A 45 3.45 -0.97 7.96
C MET A 45 4.46 -2.05 7.56
N VAL A 46 4.04 -3.32 7.57
CA VAL A 46 4.88 -4.44 7.16
C VAL A 46 5.21 -4.37 5.67
N PHE A 47 4.24 -3.97 4.83
CA PHE A 47 4.47 -3.79 3.40
C PHE A 47 5.43 -2.63 3.11
N LYS A 48 5.28 -1.49 3.80
CA LYS A 48 6.25 -0.38 3.72
C LYS A 48 7.66 -0.84 4.07
N ALA A 49 7.82 -1.59 5.16
CA ALA A 49 9.11 -2.12 5.57
C ALA A 49 9.71 -3.05 4.51
N ALA A 50 8.92 -3.94 3.92
CA ALA A 50 9.39 -4.83 2.84
C ALA A 50 9.85 -4.05 1.59
N LEU A 51 9.15 -2.97 1.24
CA LEU A 51 9.55 -2.07 0.15
C LEU A 51 10.88 -1.35 0.45
N GLU A 52 11.01 -0.82 1.67
CA GLU A 52 12.21 -0.09 2.09
C GLU A 52 13.44 -0.99 2.22
N LEU A 53 13.25 -2.23 2.68
CA LEU A 53 14.30 -3.25 2.72
C LEU A 53 14.67 -3.79 1.32
N GLY A 54 13.89 -3.46 0.28
CA GLY A 54 14.12 -3.94 -1.09
C GLY A 54 13.80 -5.43 -1.27
N VAL A 55 12.90 -5.98 -0.45
CA VAL A 55 12.54 -7.40 -0.47
C VAL A 55 11.90 -7.77 -1.80
N LEU A 56 10.95 -6.97 -2.28
CA LEU A 56 10.27 -7.23 -3.55
C LEU A 56 11.23 -7.13 -4.74
N ASP A 57 12.12 -6.12 -4.74
CA ASP A 57 13.14 -5.95 -5.79
C ASP A 57 14.11 -7.15 -5.81
N THR A 58 14.53 -7.60 -4.63
CA THR A 58 15.42 -8.77 -4.49
C THR A 58 14.74 -10.04 -4.96
N MET A 59 13.45 -10.23 -4.63
CA MET A 59 12.64 -11.34 -5.12
C MET A 59 12.51 -11.33 -6.64
N ALA A 60 12.26 -10.17 -7.23
CA ALA A 60 12.13 -10.03 -8.67
C ALA A 60 13.45 -10.32 -9.40
N ALA A 61 14.58 -9.87 -8.85
CA ALA A 61 15.91 -10.13 -9.40
C ALA A 61 16.36 -11.60 -9.25
N ALA A 62 15.93 -12.27 -8.18
CA ALA A 62 16.23 -13.67 -7.88
C ALA A 62 15.56 -14.67 -8.85
N GLY A 63 14.48 -14.28 -9.52
CA GLY A 63 13.71 -15.14 -10.42
C GLY A 63 13.06 -16.34 -9.72
N ASN A 64 12.54 -17.30 -10.50
CA ASN A 64 11.85 -18.50 -9.99
C ASN A 64 12.77 -19.49 -9.26
N ASN A 65 14.08 -19.26 -9.27
CA ASN A 65 15.05 -20.33 -9.08
C ASN A 65 15.73 -20.29 -7.70
N THR A 66 15.49 -19.25 -6.88
CA THR A 66 16.40 -18.97 -5.74
C THR A 66 15.75 -18.42 -4.47
N TRP A 67 14.46 -18.65 -4.22
CA TRP A 67 13.90 -18.40 -2.89
C TRP A 67 14.28 -19.49 -1.89
N GLN A 68 15.54 -19.47 -1.49
CA GLN A 68 16.04 -20.22 -0.33
C GLN A 68 16.48 -19.20 0.72
N ARG A 69 16.79 -19.68 1.94
CA ARG A 69 17.33 -18.99 3.14
C ARG A 69 18.40 -17.90 2.91
N ARG A 70 18.83 -17.68 1.67
CA ARG A 70 19.87 -16.77 1.20
C ARG A 70 19.41 -15.33 0.94
N ILE A 71 18.11 -15.02 0.93
CA ILE A 71 17.67 -13.64 0.61
C ILE A 71 17.97 -12.64 1.71
N ALA A 72 17.96 -13.06 2.99
CA ALA A 72 18.51 -12.23 4.06
C ALA A 72 19.97 -11.78 3.79
N PHE A 73 20.73 -12.56 3.00
CA PHE A 73 22.09 -12.22 2.56
C PHE A 73 22.14 -11.49 1.21
N ALA A 74 21.07 -11.54 0.42
CA ALA A 74 20.94 -10.86 -0.88
C ALA A 74 20.29 -9.47 -0.75
N LEU A 75 19.63 -9.18 0.38
CA LEU A 75 19.08 -7.86 0.64
C LEU A 75 20.19 -6.80 0.56
N PRO A 76 19.91 -5.62 -0.04
CA PRO A 76 20.87 -4.52 -0.10
C PRO A 76 21.39 -4.11 1.29
N ILE A 77 20.55 -4.28 2.31
CA ILE A 77 20.88 -4.02 3.70
C ILE A 77 21.39 -5.31 4.33
N LYS A 78 22.71 -5.39 4.50
CA LYS A 78 23.35 -6.48 5.25
C LYS A 78 22.98 -6.34 6.73
N SER A 79 22.03 -7.16 7.17
CA SER A 79 21.65 -7.20 8.58
C SER A 79 22.79 -7.78 9.42
N THR A 80 23.22 -7.05 10.45
CA THR A 80 24.11 -7.55 11.50
C THR A 80 23.35 -8.34 12.57
N ASN A 81 22.01 -8.34 12.51
CA ASN A 81 21.17 -9.04 13.46
C ASN A 81 21.16 -10.56 13.15
N PRO A 82 21.61 -11.42 14.07
CA PRO A 82 21.57 -12.87 13.89
C PRO A 82 20.15 -13.42 13.67
N GLU A 83 19.12 -12.74 14.16
CA GLU A 83 17.71 -13.10 13.96
C GLU A 83 17.10 -12.54 12.65
N GLY A 84 17.86 -11.74 11.90
CA GLY A 84 17.41 -11.10 10.66
C GLY A 84 16.70 -12.05 9.68
N PRO A 85 17.26 -13.24 9.38
CA PRO A 85 16.60 -14.21 8.51
C PRO A 85 15.24 -14.71 9.02
N VAL A 86 15.09 -14.86 10.34
CA VAL A 86 13.84 -15.33 10.96
C VAL A 86 12.78 -14.23 10.92
N LEU A 87 13.16 -12.99 11.20
CA LEU A 87 12.25 -11.84 11.12
C LEU A 87 11.78 -11.60 9.68
N LEU A 88 12.67 -11.76 8.71
CA LEU A 88 12.34 -11.71 7.29
C LEU A 88 11.31 -12.81 6.93
N ASP A 89 11.56 -14.06 7.29
CA ASP A 89 10.60 -15.17 7.06
C ASP A 89 9.21 -14.88 7.63
N ARG A 90 9.15 -14.34 8.86
CA ARG A 90 7.88 -13.94 9.50
C ARG A 90 7.17 -12.83 8.73
N MET A 91 7.89 -11.80 8.29
CA MET A 91 7.34 -10.72 7.48
C MET A 91 6.73 -11.26 6.18
N LEU A 92 7.42 -12.15 5.50
CA LEU A 92 6.98 -12.72 4.23
C LEU A 92 5.78 -13.64 4.39
N ARG A 93 5.80 -14.49 5.41
CA ARG A 93 4.64 -15.33 5.77
C ARG A 93 3.41 -14.47 6.09
N PHE A 94 3.61 -13.35 6.77
CA PHE A 94 2.54 -12.39 7.02
C PHE A 94 2.05 -11.76 5.72
N LEU A 95 2.93 -11.25 4.85
CA LEU A 95 2.52 -10.62 3.58
C LEU A 95 1.75 -11.57 2.66
N VAL A 96 2.08 -12.86 2.66
CA VAL A 96 1.35 -13.91 1.92
C VAL A 96 -0.07 -14.12 2.43
N SER A 97 -0.32 -13.91 3.73
CA SER A 97 -1.66 -14.08 4.31
C SER A 97 -2.57 -12.86 4.12
N GLN A 98 -2.04 -11.75 3.57
CA GLN A 98 -2.76 -10.52 3.33
C GLN A 98 -3.40 -10.51 1.91
N PRO A 99 -4.32 -9.58 1.60
CA PRO A 99 -4.92 -9.46 0.25
C PRO A 99 -3.92 -9.12 -0.87
N LEU A 100 -2.64 -8.89 -0.55
CA LEU A 100 -1.57 -9.13 -1.50
C LEU A 100 -1.50 -10.63 -1.74
N HIS A 101 -2.15 -11.09 -2.79
CA HIS A 101 -2.15 -12.50 -3.14
C HIS A 101 -0.76 -12.95 -3.66
N LEU A 102 0.28 -12.88 -2.83
CA LEU A 102 1.59 -13.44 -3.07
C LEU A 102 1.43 -14.96 -3.07
N GLU A 103 1.78 -15.61 -4.18
CA GLU A 103 1.65 -17.06 -4.29
C GLU A 103 2.91 -17.75 -3.77
N VAL A 104 2.75 -18.69 -2.84
CA VAL A 104 3.86 -19.50 -2.32
C VAL A 104 3.77 -20.87 -2.97
N SER A 105 4.76 -21.20 -3.80
CA SER A 105 4.89 -22.50 -4.45
C SER A 105 5.76 -23.43 -3.61
N TYR A 106 5.13 -24.36 -2.91
CA TYR A 106 5.83 -25.40 -2.17
C TYR A 106 6.24 -26.56 -3.08
N GLU A 107 7.38 -26.48 -3.78
CA GLU A 107 8.01 -27.73 -4.26
C GLU A 107 9.00 -28.23 -3.21
N ARG A 108 8.81 -29.50 -2.81
CA ARG A 108 9.58 -30.16 -1.75
C ARG A 108 11.02 -30.43 -2.19
N PRO A 109 11.97 -30.48 -1.23
CA PRO A 109 11.75 -30.60 0.23
C PRO A 109 11.74 -29.28 1.00
N MET A 110 12.03 -28.15 0.35
CA MET A 110 12.04 -26.81 0.94
C MET A 110 11.25 -25.88 0.03
N GLY A 111 10.00 -25.58 0.40
CA GLY A 111 9.14 -24.70 -0.40
C GLY A 111 9.79 -23.35 -0.69
N TYR A 112 9.52 -22.81 -1.87
CA TYR A 112 10.03 -21.51 -2.32
C TYR A 112 8.86 -20.51 -2.42
N MET A 113 9.14 -19.23 -2.15
CA MET A 113 8.16 -18.15 -2.29
C MET A 113 8.48 -17.40 -3.57
N GLN A 114 7.49 -17.24 -4.43
CA GLN A 114 7.66 -16.55 -5.70
C GLN A 114 6.73 -15.34 -5.77
N LEU A 115 7.19 -14.25 -6.37
CA LEU A 115 6.31 -13.16 -6.77
C LEU A 115 5.52 -13.58 -8.02
N ASN A 116 4.46 -14.38 -7.85
CA ASN A 116 3.69 -14.87 -9.01
C ASN A 116 2.54 -13.94 -9.44
N ARG A 117 2.45 -12.70 -8.91
CA ARG A 117 1.32 -11.81 -9.20
C ARG A 117 1.68 -10.44 -9.80
N PRO A 118 0.88 -9.97 -10.77
CA PRO A 118 1.08 -8.68 -11.43
C PRO A 118 0.95 -7.50 -10.47
N VAL A 119 0.26 -7.63 -9.33
CA VAL A 119 0.06 -6.50 -8.40
C VAL A 119 1.38 -6.06 -7.76
N CYS A 120 2.21 -7.00 -7.32
CA CYS A 120 3.47 -6.68 -6.65
C CYS A 120 4.50 -6.07 -7.62
N THR A 121 4.38 -6.32 -8.93
CA THR A 121 5.30 -5.75 -9.92
C THR A 121 5.11 -4.24 -10.10
N PHE A 122 3.92 -3.70 -9.81
CA PHE A 122 3.68 -2.25 -9.78
C PHE A 122 4.41 -1.54 -8.64
N PHE A 123 4.89 -2.27 -7.63
CA PHE A 123 5.64 -1.72 -6.50
C PHE A 123 7.15 -1.94 -6.61
N LEU A 124 7.64 -2.55 -7.70
CA LEU A 124 9.07 -2.73 -7.93
C LEU A 124 9.73 -1.43 -8.38
N LYS A 125 11.01 -1.27 -8.07
CA LYS A 125 11.87 -0.25 -8.66
C LYS A 125 12.21 -0.67 -10.08
N ARG A 126 11.31 -0.40 -11.04
CA ARG A 126 11.63 -0.56 -12.47
C ARG A 126 12.62 0.52 -12.87
N GLY A 127 13.81 0.11 -13.34
CA GLY A 127 14.73 0.94 -14.12
C GLY A 127 14.71 2.43 -13.78
N ASN A 128 14.36 3.26 -14.75
CA ASN A 128 14.25 4.72 -14.65
C ASN A 128 13.09 5.23 -13.76
N GLU A 129 12.81 4.61 -12.61
CA GLU A 129 11.99 5.05 -11.46
C GLU A 129 10.55 5.57 -11.73
N SER A 130 10.17 5.76 -12.98
CA SER A 130 8.90 6.28 -13.45
C SER A 130 7.88 5.15 -13.49
N GLY A 131 6.82 5.26 -12.70
CA GLY A 131 5.67 4.35 -12.77
C GLY A 131 5.53 3.37 -11.59
N SER A 132 6.42 3.39 -10.59
CA SER A 132 6.27 2.55 -9.40
C SER A 132 5.31 3.11 -8.34
N LEU A 133 4.23 2.40 -8.04
CA LEU A 133 3.29 2.71 -6.94
C LEU A 133 3.94 2.69 -5.55
N MET A 134 5.18 2.20 -5.43
CA MET A 134 5.97 2.23 -4.20
C MET A 134 6.03 3.63 -3.60
N PHE A 135 6.30 4.66 -4.42
CA PHE A 135 6.47 6.03 -3.90
C PHE A 135 5.16 6.62 -3.39
N LEU A 136 4.05 6.37 -4.09
CA LEU A 136 2.72 6.76 -3.63
C LEU A 136 2.36 6.07 -2.32
N PHE A 137 2.64 4.76 -2.22
CA PHE A 137 2.40 4.01 -1.00
C PHE A 137 3.24 4.54 0.17
N LYS A 138 4.54 4.78 -0.04
CA LYS A 138 5.43 5.37 0.97
C LYS A 138 4.98 6.77 1.39
N LEU A 139 4.48 7.58 0.45
CA LEU A 139 3.95 8.90 0.74
C LEU A 139 2.75 8.83 1.68
N HIS A 140 1.75 7.99 1.37
CA HIS A 140 0.57 7.80 2.22
C HIS A 140 0.91 7.24 3.62
N GLN A 141 1.94 6.42 3.71
CA GLN A 141 2.42 5.82 4.97
C GLN A 141 3.55 6.64 5.63
N SER A 142 3.81 7.86 5.16
CA SER A 142 4.78 8.76 5.79
C SER A 142 4.19 9.32 7.08
N GLN A 143 5.05 9.63 8.05
CA GLN A 143 4.61 10.26 9.31
C GLN A 143 3.88 11.59 9.05
N VAL A 144 4.29 12.32 8.01
CA VAL A 144 3.68 13.59 7.58
C VAL A 144 2.21 13.39 7.16
N PHE A 145 1.94 12.39 6.30
CA PHE A 145 0.57 12.08 5.88
C PHE A 145 -0.24 11.43 7.00
N LEU A 146 0.36 10.55 7.81
CA LEU A 146 -0.34 9.92 8.93
C LEU A 146 -0.84 10.96 9.94
N LYS A 147 -0.05 11.99 10.24
CA LYS A 147 -0.46 13.10 11.10
C LYS A 147 -1.67 13.86 10.54
N THR A 148 -1.70 14.04 9.22
CA THR A 148 -2.77 14.79 8.52
C THR A 148 -4.16 14.19 8.73
N TRP A 149 -4.28 12.86 8.87
CA TRP A 149 -5.57 12.20 9.04
C TRP A 149 -6.27 12.52 10.37
N TYR A 150 -5.51 12.85 11.42
CA TYR A 150 -6.09 13.14 12.74
C TYR A 150 -6.81 14.50 12.79
N ASP A 151 -6.32 15.47 12.00
CA ASP A 151 -6.78 16.87 12.07
C ASP A 151 -7.79 17.23 10.98
N ALA A 152 -8.23 16.24 10.18
CA ALA A 152 -9.10 16.45 9.02
C ALA A 152 -10.55 16.88 9.34
N ILE A 153 -10.98 16.80 10.59
CA ILE A 153 -12.39 17.01 11.00
C ILE A 153 -12.57 18.28 11.84
N GLN A 154 -11.49 18.88 12.36
CA GLN A 154 -11.59 19.85 13.46
C GLN A 154 -11.67 21.34 13.06
N GLU A 155 -11.24 21.75 11.86
CA GLU A 155 -11.22 23.17 11.46
C GLU A 155 -11.69 23.40 10.00
N GLU A 156 -12.06 24.65 9.66
CA GLU A 156 -12.35 25.11 8.28
C GLU A 156 -11.11 25.16 7.36
N LYS A 157 -9.92 24.90 7.91
CA LYS A 157 -8.67 24.82 7.14
C LYS A 157 -8.50 23.42 6.56
N ASP A 158 -7.65 23.29 5.54
CA ASP A 158 -7.29 21.97 5.03
C ASP A 158 -6.55 21.14 6.10
N ALA A 159 -6.79 19.83 6.10
CA ALA A 159 -6.27 18.90 7.09
C ALA A 159 -4.74 18.98 7.26
N PHE A 160 -4.01 19.23 6.17
CA PHE A 160 -2.56 19.30 6.20
C PHE A 160 -2.09 20.55 6.94
N SER A 161 -2.70 21.70 6.63
CA SER A 161 -2.43 22.96 7.34
C SER A 161 -2.76 22.87 8.82
N CYS A 162 -3.82 22.16 9.21
CA CYS A 162 -4.12 21.92 10.63
C CYS A 162 -3.02 21.11 11.30
N ALA A 163 -2.57 20.02 10.66
CA ALA A 163 -1.58 19.12 11.23
C ALA A 163 -0.17 19.71 11.30
N HIS A 164 0.22 20.53 10.33
CA HIS A 164 1.61 20.98 10.17
C HIS A 164 1.81 22.49 10.34
N GLY A 165 0.72 23.26 10.51
CA GLY A 165 0.77 24.71 10.70
C GLY A 165 1.17 25.50 9.45
N MET A 166 1.25 24.85 8.28
CA MET A 166 1.66 25.42 7.00
C MET A 166 1.05 24.63 5.85
N ARG A 167 0.99 25.23 4.66
CA ARG A 167 0.43 24.55 3.48
C ARG A 167 1.36 23.45 2.97
N VAL A 168 0.80 22.45 2.29
CA VAL A 168 1.56 21.31 1.75
C VAL A 168 2.73 21.72 0.86
N PHE A 169 2.58 22.74 0.02
CA PHE A 169 3.65 23.22 -0.86
C PHE A 169 4.76 23.96 -0.12
N GLU A 170 4.43 24.63 0.98
CA GLU A 170 5.43 25.27 1.85
C GLU A 170 6.25 24.19 2.57
N TYR A 171 5.59 23.15 3.07
CA TYR A 171 6.24 22.01 3.70
C TYR A 171 7.15 21.25 2.73
N ILE A 172 6.69 21.01 1.49
CA ILE A 172 7.51 20.41 0.42
C ILE A 172 8.79 21.21 0.19
N GLY A 173 8.74 22.55 0.26
CA GLY A 173 9.92 23.39 0.13
C GLY A 173 10.92 23.29 1.28
N LEU A 174 10.50 22.78 2.45
CA LEU A 174 11.32 22.72 3.67
C LEU A 174 11.91 21.33 3.94
N ASP A 175 11.25 20.27 3.47
CA ASP A 175 11.68 18.88 3.68
C ASP A 175 12.04 18.21 2.35
N GLU A 176 13.35 18.13 2.07
CA GLU A 176 13.87 17.53 0.83
C GLU A 176 13.49 16.04 0.68
N GLN A 177 13.39 15.29 1.78
CA GLN A 177 13.04 13.86 1.73
C GLN A 177 11.56 13.70 1.38
N PHE A 178 10.69 14.50 2.00
CA PHE A 178 9.27 14.53 1.68
C PHE A 178 9.05 15.02 0.24
N ALA A 179 9.75 16.07 -0.19
CA ALA A 179 9.72 16.58 -1.55
C ALA A 179 10.11 15.49 -2.56
N GLY A 180 11.18 14.74 -2.27
CA GLY A 180 11.60 13.59 -3.07
C GLY A 180 10.48 12.57 -3.22
N MET A 181 9.89 12.12 -2.10
CA MET A 181 8.78 11.15 -2.14
C MET A 181 7.55 11.68 -2.88
N PHE A 182 7.18 12.94 -2.64
CA PHE A 182 6.04 13.60 -3.27
C PHE A 182 6.23 13.70 -4.79
N ASN A 183 7.39 14.18 -5.24
CA ASN A 183 7.72 14.33 -6.65
C ASN A 183 7.69 12.99 -7.40
N HIS A 184 8.20 11.91 -6.78
CA HIS A 184 8.11 10.59 -7.38
C HIS A 184 6.66 10.09 -7.44
N ALA A 185 5.87 10.29 -6.38
CA ALA A 185 4.47 9.86 -6.33
C ALA A 185 3.59 10.55 -7.39
N ILE A 186 3.76 11.86 -7.61
CA ILE A 186 3.00 12.60 -8.63
C ILE A 186 3.43 12.25 -10.06
N SER A 187 4.69 11.86 -10.26
CA SER A 187 5.20 11.46 -11.58
C SER A 187 4.53 10.19 -12.15
N LEU A 188 3.78 9.46 -11.32
CA LEU A 188 3.01 8.27 -11.66
C LEU A 188 1.71 8.57 -12.43
N GLN A 189 1.21 9.81 -12.39
CA GLN A 189 -0.05 10.17 -13.03
C GLN A 189 0.14 10.54 -14.51
N ARG A 190 0.57 9.57 -15.34
CA ARG A 190 0.84 9.80 -16.76
C ARG A 190 0.09 8.91 -17.75
N GLY A 191 -0.26 9.54 -18.88
CA GLY A 191 -0.95 8.96 -20.03
C GLY A 191 -1.04 9.90 -21.25
N PHE A 192 -0.05 10.75 -21.51
CA PHE A 192 -0.09 11.64 -22.68
C PHE A 192 0.47 10.92 -23.91
N LYS A 193 -0.40 10.66 -24.89
CA LYS A 193 -0.03 10.24 -26.24
C LYS A 193 -0.46 11.33 -27.22
N ASP A 194 0.37 11.60 -28.23
CA ASP A 194 0.06 12.47 -29.36
C ASP A 194 -0.25 13.94 -29.02
N VAL A 195 0.62 14.58 -28.23
CA VAL A 195 0.50 16.01 -27.89
C VAL A 195 1.61 16.82 -28.57
N ASN A 196 1.25 17.80 -29.41
CA ASN A 196 2.22 18.62 -30.14
C ASN A 196 2.98 19.62 -29.25
N THR A 197 2.37 20.07 -28.16
CA THR A 197 2.96 21.01 -27.22
C THR A 197 2.55 20.62 -25.82
N LEU A 198 3.53 20.32 -24.96
CA LEU A 198 3.33 20.06 -23.55
C LEU A 198 4.00 21.17 -22.75
N VAL A 199 3.20 21.93 -21.98
CA VAL A 199 3.70 22.95 -21.06
C VAL A 199 3.44 22.47 -19.64
N ASP A 200 4.52 22.21 -18.91
CA ASP A 200 4.48 21.75 -17.53
C ASP A 200 4.42 22.95 -16.57
N ILE A 201 3.20 23.42 -16.28
CA ILE A 201 2.98 24.51 -15.33
C ILE A 201 3.03 23.93 -13.91
N GLY A 202 4.08 24.25 -13.16
CA GLY A 202 4.27 23.76 -11.79
C GLY A 202 5.10 22.47 -11.68
N GLY A 203 5.82 22.08 -12.74
CA GLY A 203 6.60 20.83 -12.83
C GLY A 203 7.80 20.65 -11.89
N GLY A 204 8.07 21.62 -11.01
CA GLY A 204 9.20 21.57 -10.09
C GLY A 204 10.53 21.34 -10.83
N LEU A 205 11.26 20.28 -10.45
CA LEU A 205 12.56 19.89 -11.03
C LEU A 205 12.48 19.33 -12.47
N GLY A 206 11.31 19.37 -13.09
CA GLY A 206 11.05 18.79 -14.41
C GLY A 206 11.21 17.27 -14.53
N PRO A 207 11.04 16.43 -13.47
CA PRO A 207 11.00 14.98 -13.66
C PRO A 207 9.81 14.57 -14.54
N ILE A 208 8.80 15.44 -14.63
CA ILE A 208 7.63 15.21 -15.47
C ILE A 208 8.04 15.26 -16.96
N LEU A 209 8.45 16.41 -17.48
CA LEU A 209 8.88 16.52 -18.88
C LEU A 209 10.04 15.58 -19.27
N ARG A 210 10.99 15.30 -18.37
CA ARG A 210 12.17 14.44 -18.68
C ARG A 210 11.83 12.99 -18.98
N VAL A 211 10.71 12.49 -18.47
CA VAL A 211 10.29 11.10 -18.67
C VAL A 211 9.45 10.97 -19.96
N ASP A 212 8.73 12.00 -20.40
CA ASP A 212 7.89 11.95 -21.62
C ASP A 212 8.70 12.20 -22.90
N LEU A 213 9.83 12.91 -22.82
CA LEU A 213 10.71 13.17 -23.97
C LEU A 213 11.67 12.01 -24.28
N ARG A 214 11.56 10.87 -23.58
CA ARG A 214 12.44 9.70 -23.75
C ARG A 214 11.77 8.51 -24.43
N ASP A 215 10.48 8.60 -24.72
CA ASP A 215 9.72 7.65 -25.55
C ASP A 215 9.58 8.20 -26.98
#